data_AF-A0A832TQ70-F1
#
_entry.id   AF-A0A832TQ70-F1
#
_cell.length_a   1.000
_cell.length_b   1.000
_cell.length_c   1.000
_cell.angle_alpha   90.00
_cell.angle_beta   90.00
_cell.angle_gamma   90.00
#
_symmetry.space_group_name_H-M   'P 1'
#
loop_
_entity.id
_entity.type
_entity.pdbx_description
1 polymer ?
#
loop_
_entity_poly.entity_id
_entity_poly.type
_entity_poly.pdbx_seq_one_letter_code
_entity_poly.pdbx_strand_id
1 'polypeptide(L)'
;MAQQNIEILGLEKLRDGALYYIIVSFLGIILGILTLGVSFSITGITSSITTVLIMGLISSLITLPLVILSFYRTKEGFSILVSTGKDLGNGITGTILILIGIVIGSIGTLVTVIFILPLLSKQPLPSILPSLVGGVIVLFIGGIIGLIGYILLALAYRRAGEIYLNDDLKNAGLLMIIGSVIGLIVSVVGYILILISFILVYTGLGNLLKRLSQTTSQLAQLQLPSGPISQVGIGTLRSNGIALVTINSQYSVQIISALLLGTNYTTSDISPNTLNIGFNTITINFRTALTLVTGNIYYIQLTLSNGQTLNVAVIYQP
;
A
#
# COMPACT_ATOMS: atom_id res chain seq x y z
N MET A 1 -16.48 2.05 11.85
CA MET A 1 -15.96 3.39 11.49
C MET A 1 -14.50 3.59 11.91
N ALA A 2 -14.10 3.26 13.14
CA ALA A 2 -12.70 3.41 13.57
C ALA A 2 -11.69 2.62 12.72
N GLN A 3 -11.99 1.35 12.41
CA GLN A 3 -11.07 0.48 11.67
C GLN A 3 -10.82 0.94 10.22
N GLN A 4 -11.85 1.43 9.51
CA GLN A 4 -11.71 1.95 8.15
C GLN A 4 -10.87 3.23 8.11
N ASN A 5 -11.04 4.13 9.09
CA ASN A 5 -10.23 5.34 9.18
C ASN A 5 -8.75 5.02 9.45
N ILE A 6 -8.49 3.98 10.26
CA ILE A 6 -7.13 3.48 10.52
C ILE A 6 -6.53 2.84 9.25
N GLU A 7 -7.31 2.08 8.48
CA GLU A 7 -6.84 1.51 7.20
C GLU A 7 -6.54 2.59 6.17
N ILE A 8 -7.38 3.62 6.03
CA ILE A 8 -7.14 4.76 5.15
C ILE A 8 -5.83 5.45 5.53
N LEU A 9 -5.59 5.71 6.82
CA LEU A 9 -4.34 6.30 7.29
C LEU A 9 -3.13 5.42 6.95
N GLY A 10 -3.23 4.09 7.13
CA GLY A 10 -2.16 3.16 6.77
C GLY A 10 -1.82 3.20 5.28
N LEU A 11 -2.83 3.20 4.41
CA LEU A 11 -2.66 3.30 2.95
C LEU A 11 -2.11 4.66 2.51
N GLU A 12 -2.50 5.74 3.18
CA GLU A 12 -1.96 7.10 2.94
C GLU A 12 -0.46 7.16 3.27
N LYS A 13 -0.06 6.62 4.42
CA LYS A 13 1.36 6.53 4.81
C LYS A 13 2.18 5.68 3.85
N LEU A 14 1.64 4.56 3.36
CA LEU A 14 2.30 3.76 2.32
C LEU A 14 2.46 4.53 1.01
N ARG A 15 1.47 5.35 0.64
CA ARG A 15 1.52 6.17 -0.57
C ARG A 15 2.58 7.28 -0.45
N ASP A 16 2.66 7.94 0.70
CA ASP A 16 3.73 8.90 1.00
C ASP A 16 5.11 8.24 0.90
N GLY A 17 5.27 7.05 1.49
CA GLY A 17 6.51 6.28 1.39
C GLY A 17 6.89 5.95 -0.05
N ALA A 18 5.92 5.51 -0.86
CA ALA A 18 6.11 5.24 -2.28
C ALA A 18 6.55 6.50 -3.06
N LEU A 19 6.01 7.69 -2.74
CA LEU A 19 6.44 8.95 -3.35
C LEU A 19 7.92 9.23 -3.10
N TYR A 20 8.41 9.02 -1.87
CA TYR A 20 9.84 9.18 -1.59
C TYR A 20 10.69 8.16 -2.35
N TYR A 21 10.25 6.91 -2.49
CA TYR A 21 10.94 5.93 -3.32
C TYR A 21 10.99 6.31 -4.81
N ILE A 22 9.92 6.94 -5.34
CA ILE A 22 9.92 7.49 -6.70
C ILE A 22 11.01 8.56 -6.83
N ILE A 23 11.07 9.52 -5.90
CA ILE A 23 12.07 10.59 -5.91
C ILE A 23 13.49 10.01 -5.84
N VAL A 24 13.72 9.07 -4.92
CA VAL A 24 15.03 8.38 -4.78
C VAL A 24 15.40 7.67 -6.08
N SER A 25 14.46 6.99 -6.72
CA SER A 25 14.70 6.25 -7.97
C SER A 25 15.04 7.19 -9.13
N PHE A 26 14.31 8.32 -9.26
CA PHE A 26 14.62 9.35 -10.26
C PHE A 26 16.02 9.94 -10.04
N LEU A 27 16.34 10.30 -8.80
CA LEU A 27 17.65 10.85 -8.47
C LEU A 27 18.76 9.83 -8.73
N GLY A 28 18.53 8.56 -8.39
CA GLY A 28 19.46 7.46 -8.67
C GLY A 28 19.73 7.27 -10.17
N ILE A 29 18.71 7.38 -11.03
CA ILE A 29 18.88 7.31 -12.48
C ILE A 29 19.70 8.49 -13.00
N ILE A 30 19.40 9.71 -12.58
CA ILE A 30 20.14 10.92 -12.99
C ILE A 30 21.61 10.79 -12.59
N LEU A 31 21.87 10.43 -11.33
CA LEU A 31 23.23 10.26 -10.82
C LEU A 31 23.96 9.09 -11.50
N GLY A 32 23.25 8.01 -11.84
CA GLY A 32 23.78 6.88 -12.60
C GLY A 32 24.22 7.29 -14.01
N ILE A 33 23.39 8.05 -14.73
CA ILE A 33 23.71 8.57 -16.07
C ILE A 33 24.90 9.52 -16.01
N LEU A 34 24.94 10.43 -15.04
CA LEU A 34 26.07 11.33 -14.84
C LEU A 34 27.36 10.55 -14.59
N THR A 35 27.31 9.54 -13.73
CA THR A 35 28.47 8.69 -13.41
C THR A 35 28.97 7.96 -14.65
N LEU A 36 28.08 7.41 -15.48
CA LEU A 36 28.44 6.77 -16.74
C LEU A 36 29.06 7.78 -17.73
N GLY A 37 28.45 8.94 -17.91
CA GLY A 37 28.94 9.98 -18.84
C GLY A 37 30.35 10.48 -18.50
N VAL A 38 30.62 10.71 -17.21
CA VAL A 38 31.97 11.06 -16.75
C VAL A 38 32.94 9.89 -16.98
N SER A 39 32.52 8.65 -16.72
CA SER A 39 33.38 7.47 -16.92
C SER A 39 33.83 7.30 -18.38
N PHE A 40 32.99 7.65 -19.36
CA PHE A 40 33.35 7.63 -20.79
C PHE A 40 34.23 8.80 -21.24
N SER A 41 34.24 9.91 -20.49
CA SER A 41 34.98 11.13 -20.84
C SER A 41 36.44 11.10 -20.38
N ILE A 42 36.79 10.19 -19.47
CA ILE A 42 38.13 10.11 -18.89
C ILE A 42 38.99 9.07 -19.64
N THR A 43 40.16 9.48 -20.10
CA THR A 43 41.15 8.59 -20.70
C THR A 43 42.01 7.93 -19.62
N GLY A 44 41.62 6.74 -19.16
CA GLY A 44 42.42 5.90 -18.24
C GLY A 44 41.58 5.09 -17.23
N ILE A 45 41.91 3.81 -17.06
CA ILE A 45 41.12 2.88 -16.22
C ILE A 45 41.13 3.30 -14.74
N THR A 46 42.26 3.78 -14.23
CA THR A 46 42.42 4.15 -12.81
C THR A 46 41.66 5.42 -12.44
N SER A 47 41.64 6.41 -13.33
CA SER A 47 40.91 7.67 -13.14
C SER A 47 39.39 7.49 -13.30
N SER A 48 38.94 6.53 -14.11
CA SER A 48 37.52 6.16 -14.18
C SER A 48 37.02 5.49 -12.90
N ILE A 49 37.78 4.56 -12.30
CA ILE A 49 37.36 3.86 -11.06
C ILE A 49 37.24 4.82 -9.87
N THR A 50 38.24 5.70 -9.67
CA THR A 50 38.20 6.68 -8.57
C THR A 50 37.00 7.62 -8.70
N THR A 51 36.70 8.05 -9.93
CA THR A 51 35.57 8.94 -10.20
C THR A 51 34.24 8.26 -9.93
N VAL A 52 34.06 7.02 -10.39
CA VAL A 52 32.84 6.23 -10.13
C VAL A 52 32.59 6.08 -8.64
N LEU A 53 33.63 5.82 -7.86
CA LEU A 53 33.49 5.64 -6.41
C LEU A 53 33.18 6.94 -5.67
N ILE A 54 33.82 8.06 -6.03
CA ILE A 54 33.51 9.38 -5.46
C ILE A 54 32.07 9.77 -5.79
N MET A 55 31.65 9.59 -7.05
CA MET A 55 30.28 9.84 -7.47
C MET A 55 29.27 8.92 -6.76
N GLY A 56 29.63 7.65 -6.53
CA GLY A 56 28.83 6.71 -5.75
C GLY A 56 28.67 7.15 -4.29
N LEU A 57 29.75 7.64 -3.67
CA LEU A 57 29.72 8.18 -2.30
C LEU A 57 28.78 9.39 -2.21
N ILE A 58 28.97 10.38 -3.09
CA ILE A 58 28.11 11.57 -3.18
C ILE A 58 26.65 11.17 -3.38
N SER A 59 26.40 10.23 -4.29
CA SER A 59 25.05 9.72 -4.56
C SER A 59 24.44 9.07 -3.32
N SER A 60 25.20 8.29 -2.58
CA SER A 60 24.72 7.67 -1.34
C SER A 60 24.39 8.73 -0.27
N LEU A 61 25.22 9.77 -0.14
CA LEU A 61 25.00 10.85 0.84
C LEU A 61 23.74 11.67 0.53
N ILE A 62 23.47 11.94 -0.74
CA ILE A 62 22.27 12.69 -1.16
C ILE A 62 21.01 11.82 -1.04
N THR A 63 21.08 10.53 -1.36
CA THR A 63 19.92 9.64 -1.35
C THR A 63 19.56 9.13 0.05
N LEU A 64 20.52 8.99 0.96
CA LEU A 64 20.30 8.41 2.30
C LEU A 64 19.19 9.12 3.11
N PRO A 65 19.11 10.46 3.20
CA PRO A 65 18.04 11.12 3.95
C PRO A 65 16.65 10.81 3.39
N LEU A 66 16.53 10.71 2.06
CA LEU A 66 15.27 10.39 1.38
C LEU A 66 14.86 8.92 1.59
N VAL A 67 15.84 8.01 1.60
CA VAL A 67 15.61 6.59 1.93
C VAL A 67 15.17 6.43 3.39
N ILE A 68 15.77 7.18 4.30
CA ILE A 68 15.35 7.18 5.71
C ILE A 68 13.90 7.67 5.83
N LEU A 69 13.53 8.71 5.08
CA LEU A 69 12.18 9.24 5.08
C LEU A 69 11.17 8.26 4.45
N SER A 70 11.53 7.61 3.35
CA SER A 70 10.70 6.55 2.73
C SER A 70 10.52 5.37 3.69
N PHE A 71 11.58 4.96 4.39
CA PHE A 71 11.56 3.93 5.41
C PHE A 71 10.54 4.23 6.51
N TYR A 72 10.60 5.43 7.11
CA TYR A 72 9.70 5.77 8.21
C TYR A 72 8.24 5.69 7.79
N ARG A 73 7.90 6.26 6.63
CA ARG A 73 6.53 6.29 6.12
C ARG A 73 6.02 4.92 5.72
N THR A 74 6.82 4.13 5.00
CA THR A 74 6.42 2.78 4.57
C THR A 74 6.31 1.82 5.76
N LYS A 75 7.24 1.88 6.72
CA LYS A 75 7.16 1.09 7.95
C LYS A 75 5.92 1.43 8.76
N GLU A 76 5.65 2.73 8.96
CA GLU A 76 4.47 3.20 9.69
C GLU A 76 3.18 2.72 9.00
N GLY A 77 3.08 2.88 7.68
CA GLY A 77 1.93 2.43 6.90
C GLY A 77 1.66 0.93 7.04
N PHE A 78 2.68 0.08 6.86
CA PHE A 78 2.51 -1.36 7.06
C PHE A 78 2.22 -1.73 8.50
N SER A 79 2.84 -1.07 9.48
CA SER A 79 2.56 -1.30 10.91
C SER A 79 1.10 -1.03 11.26
N ILE A 80 0.53 0.05 10.70
CA ILE A 80 -0.88 0.38 10.89
C ILE A 80 -1.76 -0.71 10.27
N LEU A 81 -1.50 -1.12 9.03
CA LEU A 81 -2.30 -2.16 8.36
C LEU A 81 -2.20 -3.54 9.03
N VAL A 82 -1.03 -3.88 9.58
CA VAL A 82 -0.88 -5.12 10.38
C VAL A 82 -1.69 -5.04 11.66
N SER A 83 -1.75 -3.87 12.31
CA SER A 83 -2.55 -3.67 13.52
C SER A 83 -4.06 -3.84 13.28
N THR A 84 -4.54 -3.71 12.04
CA THR A 84 -5.94 -3.99 11.67
C THR A 84 -6.20 -5.44 11.30
N GLY A 85 -5.22 -6.33 11.50
CA GLY A 85 -5.32 -7.77 11.26
C GLY A 85 -4.96 -8.20 9.83
N LYS A 86 -4.38 -7.32 9.01
CA LYS A 86 -3.93 -7.69 7.66
C LYS A 86 -2.59 -8.41 7.70
N ASP A 87 -2.45 -9.47 6.93
CA ASP A 87 -1.19 -10.23 6.80
C ASP A 87 -0.20 -9.51 5.87
N LEU A 88 0.37 -8.41 6.38
CA LEU A 88 1.31 -7.51 5.69
C LEU A 88 2.63 -7.32 6.46
N GLY A 89 2.93 -8.19 7.43
CA GLY A 89 4.13 -8.11 8.27
C GLY A 89 5.44 -8.13 7.48
N ASN A 90 5.44 -8.82 6.33
CA ASN A 90 6.59 -8.86 5.42
C ASN A 90 7.00 -7.48 4.89
N GLY A 91 6.07 -6.52 4.81
CA GLY A 91 6.37 -5.16 4.38
C GLY A 91 7.23 -4.40 5.39
N ILE A 92 7.01 -4.65 6.68
CA ILE A 92 7.80 -4.07 7.78
C ILE A 92 9.23 -4.62 7.71
N THR A 93 9.35 -5.95 7.68
CA THR A 93 10.66 -6.63 7.61
C THR A 93 11.43 -6.23 6.35
N GLY A 94 10.76 -6.22 5.19
CA GLY A 94 11.37 -5.83 3.92
C GLY A 94 11.92 -4.40 3.96
N THR A 95 11.13 -3.46 4.49
CA THR A 95 11.53 -2.06 4.63
C THR A 95 12.75 -1.89 5.56
N ILE A 96 12.82 -2.66 6.66
CA ILE A 96 13.98 -2.68 7.56
C ILE A 96 15.23 -3.23 6.86
N LEU A 97 15.11 -4.34 6.13
CA LEU A 97 16.23 -4.93 5.42
C LEU A 97 16.77 -4.03 4.31
N ILE A 98 15.90 -3.30 3.59
CA ILE A 98 16.34 -2.29 2.60
C ILE A 98 17.20 -1.22 3.28
N LEU A 99 16.74 -0.67 4.41
CA LEU A 99 17.49 0.36 5.13
C LEU A 99 18.86 -0.17 5.61
N ILE A 100 18.88 -1.36 6.23
CA ILE A 100 20.12 -2.00 6.69
C ILE A 100 21.07 -2.24 5.51
N GLY A 101 20.56 -2.78 4.40
CA GLY A 101 21.35 -3.05 3.20
C GLY A 101 21.97 -1.78 2.62
N ILE A 102 21.20 -0.69 2.55
CA ILE A 102 21.69 0.62 2.08
C ILE A 102 22.74 1.19 3.04
N VAL A 103 22.53 1.14 4.35
CA VAL A 103 23.51 1.64 5.34
C VAL A 103 24.82 0.85 5.26
N ILE A 104 24.76 -0.49 5.20
CA ILE A 104 25.95 -1.34 5.04
C ILE A 104 26.63 -1.05 3.70
N GLY A 105 25.86 -0.88 2.63
CA GLY A 105 26.38 -0.50 1.30
C GLY A 105 27.09 0.86 1.30
N SER A 106 26.53 1.86 1.97
CA SER A 106 27.18 3.17 2.14
C SER A 106 28.48 3.07 2.93
N ILE A 107 28.52 2.27 4.00
CA ILE A 107 29.75 2.02 4.76
C ILE A 107 30.80 1.31 3.88
N GLY A 108 30.41 0.28 3.13
CA GLY A 108 31.30 -0.42 2.20
C GLY A 108 31.87 0.52 1.12
N THR A 109 31.04 1.43 0.59
CA THR A 109 31.48 2.46 -0.37
C THR A 109 32.49 3.41 0.26
N LEU A 110 32.19 3.91 1.47
CA LEU A 110 33.08 4.81 2.21
C LEU A 110 34.45 4.18 2.50
N VAL A 111 34.45 2.93 3.00
CA VAL A 111 35.67 2.16 3.23
C VAL A 111 36.47 2.03 1.93
N THR A 112 35.82 1.62 0.84
CA THR A 112 36.45 1.45 -0.47
C THR A 112 37.08 2.75 -0.97
N VAL A 113 36.39 3.89 -0.83
CA VAL A 113 36.90 5.22 -1.20
C VAL A 113 38.14 5.58 -0.37
N ILE A 114 38.07 5.49 0.96
CA ILE A 114 39.17 5.86 1.86
C ILE A 114 40.46 5.10 1.51
N PHE A 115 40.35 3.81 1.18
CA PHE A 115 41.51 2.98 0.86
C PHE A 115 42.00 3.12 -0.59
N ILE A 116 41.21 3.71 -1.48
CA ILE A 116 41.62 4.02 -2.85
C ILE A 116 42.28 5.40 -2.97
N LEU A 117 41.99 6.34 -2.06
CA LEU A 117 42.64 7.66 -2.03
C LEU A 117 44.18 7.57 -2.06
N PRO A 118 44.86 6.63 -1.37
CA PRO A 118 46.31 6.45 -1.46
C PRO A 118 46.84 5.93 -2.82
N LEU A 119 46.02 5.37 -3.71
CA LEU A 119 46.48 5.10 -5.08
C LEU A 119 46.78 6.41 -5.83
N LEU A 120 46.05 7.49 -5.52
CA LEU A 120 46.30 8.81 -6.12
C LEU A 120 47.66 9.36 -5.66
N SER A 121 48.19 8.92 -4.52
CA SER A 121 49.51 9.28 -4.01
C SER A 121 50.64 8.30 -4.40
N LYS A 122 50.41 7.43 -5.42
CA LYS A 122 51.39 6.48 -5.98
C LYS A 122 51.96 5.45 -4.98
N GLN A 123 51.18 5.07 -3.98
CA GLN A 123 51.57 3.97 -3.09
C GLN A 123 51.60 2.62 -3.83
N PRO A 124 52.46 1.66 -3.41
CA PRO A 124 52.57 0.37 -4.08
C PRO A 124 51.30 -0.48 -3.89
N LEU A 125 50.81 -1.08 -4.97
CA LEU A 125 49.58 -1.91 -5.01
C LEU A 125 49.42 -2.99 -3.91
N PRO A 126 50.48 -3.67 -3.41
CA PRO A 126 50.32 -4.75 -2.44
C PRO A 126 49.73 -4.33 -1.09
N SER A 127 49.91 -3.08 -0.66
CA SER A 127 49.46 -2.62 0.67
C SER A 127 47.97 -2.24 0.72
N ILE A 128 47.31 -2.07 -0.42
CA ILE A 128 45.91 -1.62 -0.54
C ILE A 128 44.95 -2.77 -0.89
N LEU A 129 45.47 -3.90 -1.35
CA LEU A 129 44.67 -5.04 -1.85
C LEU A 129 43.76 -5.66 -0.78
N PRO A 130 44.19 -5.89 0.48
CA PRO A 130 43.33 -6.48 1.50
C PRO A 130 42.12 -5.60 1.84
N SER A 131 42.32 -4.28 1.90
CA SER A 131 41.25 -3.33 2.22
C SER A 131 40.25 -3.16 1.08
N LEU A 132 40.70 -3.22 -0.17
CA LEU A 132 39.82 -3.22 -1.33
C LEU A 132 38.91 -4.44 -1.35
N VAL A 133 39.48 -5.62 -1.09
CA VAL A 133 38.72 -6.88 -0.98
C VAL A 133 37.71 -6.80 0.17
N GLY A 134 38.10 -6.27 1.32
CA GLY A 134 37.20 -6.04 2.46
C GLY A 134 36.03 -5.12 2.11
N GLY A 135 36.30 -3.98 1.47
CA GLY A 135 35.25 -3.04 1.04
C GLY A 135 34.25 -3.65 0.06
N VAL A 136 34.75 -4.41 -0.93
CA VAL A 136 33.90 -5.13 -1.90
C VAL A 136 33.03 -6.18 -1.23
N ILE A 137 33.56 -6.96 -0.27
CA ILE A 137 32.78 -7.95 0.48
C ILE A 137 31.64 -7.28 1.25
N VAL A 138 31.91 -6.16 1.93
CA VAL A 138 30.88 -5.41 2.66
C VAL A 138 29.79 -4.89 1.71
N LEU A 139 30.17 -4.39 0.54
CA LEU A 139 29.21 -3.98 -0.50
C LEU A 139 28.33 -5.13 -0.97
N PHE A 140 28.90 -6.31 -1.20
CA PHE A 140 28.15 -7.51 -1.59
C PHE A 140 27.15 -7.93 -0.51
N ILE A 141 27.56 -7.94 0.77
CA ILE A 141 26.68 -8.26 1.89
C ILE A 141 25.51 -7.26 1.97
N GLY A 142 25.81 -5.95 1.90
CA GLY A 142 24.79 -4.91 1.89
C GLY A 142 23.81 -5.04 0.71
N GLY A 143 24.34 -5.35 -0.48
CA GLY A 143 23.55 -5.58 -1.70
C GLY A 143 22.60 -6.77 -1.57
N ILE A 144 23.07 -7.92 -1.05
CA ILE A 144 22.24 -9.11 -0.84
C ILE A 144 21.13 -8.83 0.18
N ILE A 145 21.46 -8.21 1.32
CA ILE A 145 20.48 -7.84 2.35
C ILE A 145 19.42 -6.90 1.78
N GLY A 146 19.85 -5.87 1.04
CA GLY A 146 18.96 -4.93 0.37
C GLY A 146 18.04 -5.62 -0.64
N LEU A 147 18.57 -6.53 -1.45
CA LEU A 147 17.79 -7.31 -2.42
C LEU A 147 16.71 -8.15 -1.74
N ILE A 148 17.05 -8.88 -0.68
CA ILE A 148 16.07 -9.64 0.11
C ILE A 148 14.98 -8.70 0.64
N GLY A 149 15.38 -7.52 1.12
CA GLY A 149 14.46 -6.48 1.57
C GLY A 149 13.48 -6.02 0.48
N TYR A 150 13.98 -5.75 -0.73
CA TYR A 150 13.16 -5.38 -1.88
C TYR A 150 12.18 -6.48 -2.28
N ILE A 151 12.60 -7.75 -2.25
CA ILE A 151 11.72 -8.89 -2.55
C ILE A 151 10.60 -8.98 -1.52
N LEU A 152 10.90 -8.86 -0.22
CA LEU A 152 9.88 -8.89 0.84
C LEU A 152 8.91 -7.71 0.75
N LEU A 153 9.42 -6.51 0.48
CA LEU A 153 8.59 -5.31 0.27
C LEU A 153 7.66 -5.50 -0.93
N ALA A 154 8.18 -6.04 -2.03
CA ALA A 154 7.42 -6.32 -3.24
C ALA A 154 6.31 -7.35 -3.01
N LEU A 155 6.59 -8.42 -2.26
CA LEU A 155 5.59 -9.40 -1.85
C LEU A 155 4.50 -8.78 -0.97
N ALA A 156 4.87 -7.86 -0.08
CA ALA A 156 3.91 -7.15 0.76
C ALA A 156 2.99 -6.24 -0.05
N TYR A 157 3.52 -5.49 -1.03
CA TYR A 157 2.69 -4.71 -1.94
C TYR A 157 1.80 -5.60 -2.81
N ARG A 158 2.32 -6.72 -3.33
CA ARG A 158 1.52 -7.68 -4.09
C ARG A 158 0.33 -8.18 -3.27
N ARG A 159 0.59 -8.56 -2.02
CA ARG A 159 -0.43 -9.06 -1.10
C ARG A 159 -1.42 -7.99 -0.68
N ALA A 160 -0.97 -6.75 -0.50
CA ALA A 160 -1.88 -5.62 -0.32
C ALA A 160 -2.81 -5.45 -1.54
N GLY A 161 -2.29 -5.62 -2.76
CA GLY A 161 -3.11 -5.63 -3.98
C GLY A 161 -4.17 -6.73 -3.98
N GLU A 162 -3.83 -7.94 -3.51
CA GLU A 162 -4.77 -9.05 -3.36
C GLU A 162 -5.85 -8.77 -2.29
N ILE A 163 -5.46 -8.23 -1.14
CA ILE A 163 -6.38 -7.88 -0.03
C ILE A 163 -7.37 -6.80 -0.45
N TYR A 164 -6.91 -5.79 -1.18
CA TYR A 164 -7.71 -4.63 -1.57
C TYR A 164 -8.29 -4.72 -3.00
N LEU A 165 -8.17 -5.89 -3.65
CA LEU A 165 -8.63 -6.13 -5.03
C LEU A 165 -8.17 -5.04 -6.01
N ASN A 166 -6.87 -4.72 -5.96
CA ASN A 166 -6.25 -3.71 -6.79
C ASN A 166 -5.14 -4.32 -7.65
N ASP A 167 -5.44 -4.46 -8.95
CA ASP A 167 -4.52 -5.06 -9.92
C ASP A 167 -3.27 -4.20 -10.13
N ASP A 168 -3.36 -2.87 -10.06
CA ASP A 168 -2.20 -1.99 -10.20
C ASP A 168 -1.17 -2.27 -9.10
N LEU A 169 -1.61 -2.38 -7.85
CA LEU A 169 -0.75 -2.64 -6.70
C LEU A 169 -0.20 -4.07 -6.72
N LYS A 170 -0.99 -5.04 -7.17
CA LYS A 170 -0.56 -6.42 -7.38
C LYS A 170 0.54 -6.50 -8.45
N ASN A 171 0.32 -5.88 -9.60
CA ASN A 171 1.24 -5.84 -10.72
C ASN A 171 2.51 -5.06 -10.37
N ALA A 172 2.39 -3.99 -9.58
CA ALA A 172 3.52 -3.24 -9.07
C ALA A 172 4.48 -4.11 -8.23
N GLY A 173 3.94 -4.92 -7.32
CA GLY A 173 4.73 -5.86 -6.54
C GLY A 173 5.46 -6.89 -7.42
N LEU A 174 4.79 -7.44 -8.44
CA LEU A 174 5.42 -8.37 -9.38
C LEU A 174 6.55 -7.69 -10.17
N LEU A 175 6.30 -6.49 -10.69
CA LEU A 175 7.27 -5.73 -11.47
C LEU A 175 8.50 -5.36 -10.62
N MET A 176 8.32 -5.08 -9.33
CA MET A 176 9.41 -4.77 -8.42
C MET A 176 10.33 -5.97 -8.20
N ILE A 177 9.79 -7.19 -8.12
CA ILE A 177 10.60 -8.42 -8.05
C ILE A 177 11.41 -8.58 -9.34
N ILE A 178 10.74 -8.47 -10.49
CA ILE A 178 11.38 -8.60 -11.81
C ILE A 178 12.49 -7.56 -11.97
N GLY A 179 12.21 -6.30 -11.64
CA GLY A 179 13.16 -5.19 -11.71
C GLY A 179 14.37 -5.40 -10.79
N SER A 180 14.15 -5.90 -9.57
CA SER A 180 15.23 -6.18 -8.61
C SER A 180 16.16 -7.29 -9.10
N VAL A 181 15.61 -8.34 -9.71
CA VAL A 181 16.41 -9.47 -10.24
C VAL A 181 17.12 -9.08 -11.53
N ILE A 182 16.43 -8.46 -12.49
CA ILE A 182 17.03 -8.00 -13.75
C ILE A 182 18.11 -6.94 -13.47
N GLY A 183 17.91 -6.10 -12.46
CA GLY A 183 18.89 -5.09 -12.04
C GLY A 183 20.24 -5.65 -11.62
N LEU A 184 20.33 -6.92 -11.21
CA LEU A 184 21.60 -7.58 -10.95
C LEU A 184 22.44 -7.80 -12.21
N ILE A 185 21.77 -7.99 -13.36
CA ILE A 185 22.42 -8.26 -14.65
C ILE A 185 22.58 -6.96 -15.44
N VAL A 186 21.51 -6.16 -15.51
CA VAL A 186 21.44 -4.90 -16.26
C VAL A 186 20.91 -3.81 -15.34
N SER A 187 21.82 -3.14 -14.63
CA SER A 187 21.50 -2.17 -13.58
C SER A 187 20.52 -1.09 -14.02
N VAL A 188 20.76 -0.46 -15.19
CA VAL A 188 19.90 0.62 -15.71
C VAL A 188 18.47 0.14 -15.97
N VAL A 189 18.30 -1.03 -16.59
CA VAL A 189 16.97 -1.59 -16.86
C VAL A 189 16.26 -1.93 -15.55
N GLY A 190 16.97 -2.52 -14.59
CA GLY A 190 16.41 -2.79 -13.27
C GLY A 190 15.92 -1.55 -12.55
N TYR A 191 16.71 -0.47 -12.53
CA TYR A 191 16.31 0.80 -11.91
C TYR A 191 15.05 1.41 -12.54
N ILE A 192 14.93 1.35 -13.87
CA ILE A 192 13.74 1.84 -14.58
C ILE A 192 12.51 1.00 -14.20
N LEU A 193 12.64 -0.33 -14.14
CA LEU A 193 11.52 -1.20 -13.75
C LEU A 193 11.09 -0.96 -12.30
N ILE A 194 12.04 -0.77 -11.38
CA ILE A 194 11.75 -0.43 -9.98
C ILE A 194 11.04 0.93 -9.89
N LEU A 195 11.48 1.93 -10.66
CA LEU A 195 10.80 3.23 -10.73
C LEU A 195 9.33 3.07 -11.19
N ILE A 196 9.11 2.36 -12.31
CA ILE A 196 7.76 2.11 -12.83
C ILE A 196 6.90 1.38 -11.78
N SER A 197 7.50 0.43 -11.06
CA SER A 197 6.81 -0.30 -9.99
C SER A 197 6.35 0.63 -8.88
N PHE A 198 7.21 1.52 -8.38
CA PHE A 198 6.80 2.48 -7.35
C PHE A 198 5.76 3.49 -7.85
N ILE A 199 5.81 3.88 -9.12
CA ILE A 199 4.74 4.70 -9.74
C ILE A 199 3.41 3.96 -9.68
N LEU A 200 3.36 2.67 -10.04
CA LEU A 200 2.16 1.85 -9.96
C LEU A 200 1.68 1.65 -8.51
N VAL A 201 2.60 1.48 -7.54
CA VAL A 201 2.23 1.48 -6.12
C VAL A 201 1.55 2.79 -5.75
N TYR A 202 2.14 3.92 -6.12
CA TYR A 202 1.63 5.25 -5.76
C TYR A 202 0.26 5.53 -6.38
N THR A 203 0.07 5.22 -7.67
CA THR A 203 -1.21 5.39 -8.36
C THR A 203 -2.26 4.39 -7.86
N GLY A 204 -1.88 3.13 -7.68
CA GLY A 204 -2.74 2.07 -7.15
C GLY A 204 -3.28 2.40 -5.76
N LEU A 205 -2.40 2.84 -4.85
CA LEU A 205 -2.80 3.32 -3.51
C LEU A 205 -3.67 4.57 -3.59
N GLY A 206 -3.38 5.52 -4.50
CA GLY A 206 -4.20 6.71 -4.70
C GLY A 206 -5.63 6.38 -5.16
N ASN A 207 -5.76 5.41 -6.07
CA ASN A 207 -7.05 4.92 -6.54
C ASN A 207 -7.82 4.20 -5.42
N LEU A 208 -7.13 3.39 -4.60
CA LEU A 208 -7.71 2.74 -3.42
C LEU A 208 -8.22 3.76 -2.40
N LEU A 209 -7.41 4.77 -2.07
CA LEU A 209 -7.80 5.83 -1.14
C LEU A 209 -9.04 6.58 -1.64
N LYS A 210 -9.11 6.92 -2.93
CA LYS A 210 -10.31 7.55 -3.50
C LYS A 210 -11.55 6.68 -3.35
N ARG A 211 -11.45 5.38 -3.62
CA ARG A 211 -12.56 4.44 -3.46
C ARG A 211 -13.02 4.36 -2.00
N LEU A 212 -12.08 4.20 -1.07
CA LEU A 212 -12.37 4.09 0.36
C LEU A 212 -12.91 5.39 0.96
N SER A 213 -12.41 6.55 0.52
CA SER A 213 -12.88 7.88 0.93
C SER A 213 -14.22 8.27 0.33
N GLN A 214 -14.55 7.79 -0.87
CA GLN A 214 -15.88 7.93 -1.46
C GLN A 214 -16.92 7.10 -0.71
N THR A 215 -16.55 5.91 -0.22
CA THR A 215 -17.40 5.12 0.68
C THR A 215 -17.71 5.88 1.99
N THR A 216 -16.77 6.65 2.55
CA THR A 216 -17.02 7.49 3.74
C THR A 216 -17.77 8.79 3.44
N SER A 217 -17.63 9.35 2.24
CA SER A 217 -18.30 10.60 1.84
C SER A 217 -19.79 10.39 1.49
N GLN A 218 -20.18 9.19 1.05
CA GLN A 218 -21.59 8.80 0.93
C GLN A 218 -22.28 8.50 2.28
N LEU A 219 -21.51 8.36 3.37
CA LEU A 219 -22.02 8.25 4.74
C LEU A 219 -22.20 9.61 5.44
N ALA A 220 -21.49 10.65 4.97
CA ALA A 220 -21.48 11.99 5.60
C ALA A 220 -22.49 12.97 4.97
N GLN A 221 -23.07 12.64 3.82
CA GLN A 221 -24.30 13.30 3.37
C GLN A 221 -25.48 12.47 3.89
N LEU A 222 -26.08 12.96 4.98
CA LEU A 222 -27.53 12.86 5.19
C LEU A 222 -28.20 13.32 3.88
N GLN A 223 -28.41 12.40 2.95
CA GLN A 223 -29.31 12.61 1.82
C GLN A 223 -30.66 12.93 2.44
N LEU A 224 -31.14 14.15 2.24
CA LEU A 224 -32.54 14.43 2.46
C LEU A 224 -33.35 13.44 1.59
N PRO A 225 -34.41 12.83 2.14
CA PRO A 225 -35.32 11.94 1.43
C PRO A 225 -35.68 12.47 0.04
N SER A 226 -35.21 11.81 -1.03
CA SER A 226 -35.63 12.14 -2.41
C SER A 226 -36.87 11.34 -2.87
N GLY A 227 -37.53 10.63 -1.94
CA GLY A 227 -38.74 9.86 -2.20
C GLY A 227 -39.68 9.79 -0.99
N PRO A 228 -40.94 9.37 -1.20
CA PRO A 228 -41.95 9.28 -0.14
C PRO A 228 -41.60 8.25 0.95
N ILE A 229 -40.72 7.29 0.64
CA ILE A 229 -40.13 6.35 1.59
C ILE A 229 -38.65 6.27 1.29
N SER A 230 -37.79 6.52 2.28
CA SER A 230 -36.34 6.52 2.10
C SER A 230 -35.61 6.11 3.37
N GLN A 231 -34.42 5.53 3.21
CA GLN A 231 -33.56 5.23 4.34
C GLN A 231 -32.90 6.48 4.88
N VAL A 232 -32.72 6.53 6.19
CA VAL A 232 -31.99 7.58 6.91
C VAL A 232 -30.68 6.99 7.42
N GLY A 233 -29.57 7.42 6.83
CA GLY A 233 -28.25 6.89 7.12
C GLY A 233 -28.06 5.45 6.65
N ILE A 234 -26.95 4.82 7.06
CA ILE A 234 -26.65 3.42 6.77
C ILE A 234 -26.96 2.58 8.00
N GLY A 235 -27.67 1.46 7.80
CA GLY A 235 -27.98 0.53 8.88
C GLY A 235 -26.82 -0.38 9.23
N THR A 236 -27.01 -1.23 10.23
CA THR A 236 -26.02 -2.24 10.63
C THR A 236 -26.54 -3.63 10.32
N LEU A 237 -25.68 -4.53 9.89
CA LEU A 237 -25.99 -5.96 9.71
C LEU A 237 -24.97 -6.77 10.50
N ARG A 238 -25.43 -7.56 11.46
CA ARG A 238 -24.57 -8.34 12.35
C ARG A 238 -24.32 -9.75 11.83
N SER A 239 -23.25 -10.39 12.29
CA SER A 239 -22.92 -11.79 11.96
C SER A 239 -24.02 -12.78 12.32
N ASN A 240 -24.84 -12.47 13.33
CA ASN A 240 -25.99 -13.29 13.75
C ASN A 240 -27.25 -13.11 12.87
N GLY A 241 -27.15 -12.38 11.76
CA GLY A 241 -28.26 -12.18 10.82
C GLY A 241 -29.25 -11.10 11.22
N ILE A 242 -28.95 -10.28 12.23
CA ILE A 242 -29.81 -9.17 12.64
C ILE A 242 -29.35 -7.89 11.93
N ALA A 243 -30.26 -7.24 11.21
CA ALA A 243 -30.07 -5.92 10.63
C ALA A 243 -30.90 -4.86 11.38
N LEU A 244 -30.31 -3.68 11.60
CA LEU A 244 -30.97 -2.51 12.18
C LEU A 244 -30.90 -1.36 11.18
N VAL A 245 -32.06 -0.87 10.73
CA VAL A 245 -32.16 0.23 9.75
C VAL A 245 -33.17 1.26 10.20
N THR A 246 -32.94 2.53 9.83
CA THR A 246 -33.88 3.63 10.06
C THR A 246 -34.45 4.10 8.73
N ILE A 247 -35.77 4.17 8.64
CA ILE A 247 -36.51 4.52 7.42
C ILE A 247 -37.45 5.68 7.73
N ASN A 248 -37.42 6.72 6.91
CA ASN A 248 -38.42 7.79 6.93
C ASN A 248 -39.53 7.48 5.92
N SER A 249 -40.79 7.53 6.36
CA SER A 249 -41.97 7.30 5.51
C SER A 249 -42.95 8.46 5.59
N GLN A 250 -43.56 8.82 4.46
CA GLN A 250 -44.64 9.82 4.40
C GLN A 250 -46.04 9.22 4.56
N TYR A 251 -46.17 7.88 4.55
CA TYR A 251 -47.44 7.16 4.70
C TYR A 251 -47.27 5.94 5.61
N SER A 252 -48.39 5.43 6.14
CA SER A 252 -48.39 4.16 6.87
C SER A 252 -48.38 2.99 5.88
N VAL A 253 -47.39 2.11 5.94
CA VAL A 253 -47.27 0.94 5.05
C VAL A 253 -46.62 -0.24 5.76
N GLN A 254 -47.02 -1.46 5.42
CA GLN A 254 -46.46 -2.67 6.00
C GLN A 254 -45.29 -3.20 5.15
N ILE A 255 -44.27 -3.71 5.81
CA ILE A 255 -43.17 -4.46 5.22
C ILE A 255 -43.54 -5.93 5.23
N ILE A 256 -43.60 -6.55 4.06
CA ILE A 256 -43.97 -7.96 3.87
C ILE A 256 -42.74 -8.85 4.04
N SER A 257 -41.64 -8.49 3.39
CA SER A 257 -40.43 -9.32 3.34
C SER A 257 -39.17 -8.49 3.13
N ALA A 258 -38.04 -9.09 3.47
CA ALA A 258 -36.70 -8.59 3.24
C ALA A 258 -35.87 -9.65 2.51
N LEU A 259 -35.13 -9.24 1.49
CA LEU A 259 -34.17 -10.07 0.74
C LEU A 259 -32.79 -9.41 0.83
N LEU A 260 -31.77 -10.13 1.26
CA LEU A 260 -30.39 -9.66 1.17
C LEU A 260 -29.87 -9.86 -0.26
N LEU A 261 -29.68 -8.76 -0.99
CA LEU A 261 -29.31 -8.80 -2.41
C LEU A 261 -27.95 -9.47 -2.62
N GLY A 262 -27.86 -10.23 -3.71
CA GLY A 262 -26.67 -11.04 -4.03
C GLY A 262 -26.59 -12.36 -3.24
N THR A 263 -27.63 -12.70 -2.47
CA THR A 263 -27.73 -13.96 -1.73
C THR A 263 -29.13 -14.55 -1.86
N ASN A 264 -29.34 -15.74 -1.29
CA ASN A 264 -30.65 -16.38 -1.15
C ASN A 264 -31.30 -16.13 0.22
N TYR A 265 -30.74 -15.23 1.04
CA TYR A 265 -31.27 -14.98 2.38
C TYR A 265 -32.51 -14.08 2.30
N THR A 266 -33.66 -14.64 2.60
CA THR A 266 -34.94 -13.95 2.72
C THR A 266 -35.51 -14.10 4.11
N THR A 267 -36.30 -13.13 4.55
CA THR A 267 -37.01 -13.19 5.83
C THR A 267 -38.28 -12.34 5.81
N SER A 268 -39.26 -12.73 6.61
CA SER A 268 -40.43 -11.93 6.98
C SER A 268 -40.40 -11.54 8.47
N ASP A 269 -39.35 -11.91 9.19
CA ASP A 269 -39.16 -11.58 10.60
C ASP A 269 -38.61 -10.16 10.73
N ILE A 270 -39.53 -9.20 10.81
CA ILE A 270 -39.26 -7.76 10.81
C ILE A 270 -40.05 -7.12 11.95
N SER A 271 -39.39 -6.34 12.79
CA SER A 271 -40.00 -5.72 13.97
C SER A 271 -39.56 -4.26 14.16
N PRO A 272 -40.48 -3.28 14.16
CA PRO A 272 -41.88 -3.41 13.74
C PRO A 272 -41.99 -3.68 12.23
N ASN A 273 -43.02 -4.41 11.80
CA ASN A 273 -43.30 -4.65 10.38
C ASN A 273 -44.17 -3.57 9.73
N THR A 274 -44.55 -2.53 10.46
CA THR A 274 -45.30 -1.38 9.95
C THR A 274 -44.45 -0.12 10.03
N LEU A 275 -44.29 0.58 8.91
CA LEU A 275 -43.72 1.92 8.87
C LEU A 275 -44.84 2.93 9.14
N ASN A 276 -44.70 3.73 10.20
CA ASN A 276 -45.56 4.88 10.48
C ASN A 276 -45.03 6.14 9.76
N ILE A 277 -45.83 7.20 9.74
CA ILE A 277 -45.38 8.49 9.21
C ILE A 277 -44.23 9.01 10.08
N GLY A 278 -43.12 9.41 9.44
CA GLY A 278 -41.89 9.85 10.10
C GLY A 278 -40.81 8.76 10.16
N PHE A 279 -39.93 8.86 11.16
CA PHE A 279 -38.78 7.97 11.33
C PHE A 279 -39.16 6.68 12.04
N ASN A 280 -38.83 5.55 11.42
CA ASN A 280 -39.06 4.20 11.94
C ASN A 280 -37.73 3.49 12.05
N THR A 281 -37.40 3.00 13.23
CA THR A 281 -36.27 2.09 13.42
C THR A 281 -36.81 0.67 13.38
N ILE A 282 -36.36 -0.12 12.41
CA ILE A 282 -36.80 -1.50 12.23
C ILE A 282 -35.63 -2.47 12.41
N THR A 283 -35.95 -3.62 12.97
CA THR A 283 -35.05 -4.77 13.13
C THR A 283 -35.48 -5.86 12.15
N ILE A 284 -34.55 -6.36 11.35
CA ILE A 284 -34.77 -7.43 10.36
C ILE A 284 -33.94 -8.63 10.80
N ASN A 285 -34.54 -9.81 10.94
CA ASN A 285 -33.84 -10.99 11.39
C ASN A 285 -33.83 -12.08 10.32
N PHE A 286 -32.68 -12.35 9.71
CA PHE A 286 -32.50 -13.41 8.71
C PHE A 286 -32.45 -14.83 9.32
N ARG A 287 -32.46 -14.95 10.66
CA ARG A 287 -32.48 -16.23 11.41
C ARG A 287 -31.37 -17.20 11.05
N THR A 288 -30.25 -16.67 10.57
CA THR A 288 -29.07 -17.45 10.22
C THR A 288 -27.82 -16.64 10.48
N ALA A 289 -26.74 -17.34 10.83
CA ALA A 289 -25.43 -16.73 10.82
C ALA A 289 -25.06 -16.37 9.37
N LEU A 290 -24.55 -15.16 9.18
CA LEU A 290 -24.12 -14.65 7.88
C LEU A 290 -22.60 -14.66 7.84
N THR A 291 -22.02 -15.23 6.79
CA THR A 291 -20.57 -15.21 6.52
C THR A 291 -20.29 -14.20 5.41
N LEU A 292 -20.23 -12.93 5.79
CA LEU A 292 -20.00 -11.81 4.88
C LEU A 292 -18.65 -11.14 5.21
N VAL A 293 -18.18 -10.25 4.33
CA VAL A 293 -16.91 -9.55 4.53
C VAL A 293 -17.16 -8.35 5.43
N THR A 294 -16.53 -8.35 6.61
CA THR A 294 -16.63 -7.27 7.60
C THR A 294 -16.28 -5.91 7.01
N GLY A 295 -17.12 -4.91 7.26
CA GLY A 295 -16.94 -3.54 6.80
C GLY A 295 -17.55 -3.24 5.43
N ASN A 296 -17.97 -4.26 4.66
CA ASN A 296 -18.64 -4.04 3.38
C ASN A 296 -20.09 -3.57 3.56
N ILE A 297 -20.56 -2.78 2.59
CA ILE A 297 -21.96 -2.38 2.47
C ILE A 297 -22.70 -3.43 1.66
N TYR A 298 -23.82 -3.89 2.21
CA TYR A 298 -24.77 -4.78 1.56
C TYR A 298 -26.11 -4.07 1.41
N TYR A 299 -26.93 -4.54 0.47
CA TYR A 299 -28.26 -3.98 0.25
C TYR A 299 -29.33 -5.01 0.62
N ILE A 300 -30.29 -4.59 1.43
CA ILE A 300 -31.49 -5.35 1.73
C ILE A 300 -32.63 -4.75 0.92
N GLN A 301 -33.29 -5.55 0.09
CA GLN A 301 -34.51 -5.17 -0.59
C GLN A 301 -35.71 -5.50 0.29
N LEU A 302 -36.46 -4.48 0.67
CA LEU A 302 -37.72 -4.59 1.38
C LEU A 302 -38.87 -4.59 0.37
N THR A 303 -39.81 -5.52 0.52
CA THR A 303 -41.07 -5.57 -0.24
C THR A 303 -42.19 -5.02 0.64
N LEU A 304 -42.89 -4.00 0.15
CA LEU A 304 -43.95 -3.30 0.87
C LEU A 304 -45.33 -3.78 0.44
N SER A 305 -46.34 -3.61 1.29
CA SER A 305 -47.72 -4.04 1.03
C SER A 305 -48.42 -3.29 -0.09
N ASN A 306 -47.90 -2.12 -0.47
CA ASN A 306 -48.37 -1.34 -1.62
C ASN A 306 -47.73 -1.79 -2.95
N GLY A 307 -46.97 -2.89 -2.96
CA GLY A 307 -46.28 -3.42 -4.15
C GLY A 307 -44.95 -2.74 -4.48
N GLN A 308 -44.54 -1.72 -3.73
CA GLN A 308 -43.24 -1.07 -3.92
C GLN A 308 -42.11 -1.87 -3.28
N THR A 309 -40.90 -1.68 -3.80
CA THR A 309 -39.67 -2.20 -3.19
C THR A 309 -38.76 -1.05 -2.76
N LEU A 310 -38.13 -1.17 -1.59
CA LEU A 310 -37.16 -0.21 -1.07
C LEU A 310 -35.83 -0.93 -0.82
N ASN A 311 -34.74 -0.43 -1.43
CA ASN A 311 -33.41 -0.93 -1.14
C ASN A 311 -32.78 -0.11 -0.02
N VAL A 312 -32.38 -0.77 1.07
CA VAL A 312 -31.69 -0.16 2.21
C VAL A 312 -30.25 -0.67 2.31
N ALA A 313 -29.31 0.24 2.51
CA ALA A 313 -27.88 -0.04 2.68
C ALA A 313 -27.57 -0.36 4.15
N VAL A 314 -26.81 -1.43 4.38
CA VAL A 314 -26.35 -1.86 5.70
C VAL A 314 -24.85 -2.15 5.67
N ILE A 315 -24.13 -1.77 6.72
CA ILE A 315 -22.73 -2.14 6.90
C ILE A 315 -22.63 -3.43 7.71
N TYR A 316 -21.91 -4.42 7.20
CA TYR A 316 -21.73 -5.70 7.89
C TYR A 316 -20.68 -5.61 9.00
N GLN A 317 -21.04 -6.05 10.20
CA GLN A 317 -20.22 -6.04 11.41
C GLN A 317 -20.27 -7.42 12.08
N PRO A 318 -19.15 -7.90 12.65
CA PRO A 318 -19.13 -9.15 13.41
C PRO A 318 -20.03 -9.07 14.64
#